data_AF-T0ZEU1-F1
#
_entry.id   AF-T0ZEU1-F1
#
_cell.length_a   1.000
_cell.length_b   1.000
_cell.length_c   1.000
_cell.angle_alpha   90.00
_cell.angle_beta   90.00
_cell.angle_gamma   90.00
#
_symmetry.space_group_name_H-M   'P 1'
#
loop_
_entity.id
_entity.type
_entity.pdbx_description
1 polymer ?
#
loop_
_entity_poly.entity_id
_entity_poly.type
_entity_poly.pdbx_seq_one_letter_code
_entity_poly.pdbx_strand_id
1 'polypeptide(L)' 'MFGSGALFHSDRGSQYASTDFARTLAPLGFVPSMSRKGNCWDNAVAESFFATLKAEEATRPYAS' A
#
# COMPACT_ATOMS: atom_id res chain seq x y z
N MET A 1 18.62 -4.79 9.82
CA MET A 1 17.73 -3.71 9.32
C MET A 1 16.60 -4.40 8.57
N PHE A 2 15.34 -4.24 9.00
CA PHE A 2 14.20 -4.96 8.43
C PHE A 2 13.84 -4.39 7.06
N GLY A 3 14.19 -5.10 5.97
CA GLY A 3 13.84 -4.66 4.61
C GLY A 3 14.97 -3.94 3.86
N SER A 4 16.22 -4.06 4.31
CA SER A 4 17.38 -3.49 3.58
C SER A 4 17.42 -4.02 2.14
N GLY A 5 17.26 -3.11 1.18
CA GLY A 5 17.22 -3.44 -0.26
C GLY A 5 15.85 -3.88 -0.79
N ALA A 6 14.83 -3.96 0.07
CA ALA A 6 13.46 -4.25 -0.35
C ALA A 6 12.75 -2.98 -0.85
N LEU A 7 11.98 -3.13 -1.92
CA LEU A 7 11.12 -2.08 -2.46
C LEU A 7 9.77 -2.07 -1.74
N PHE A 8 9.37 -0.90 -1.24
CA PHE A 8 8.00 -0.66 -0.79
C PHE A 8 7.24 0.01 -1.95
N HIS A 9 6.41 -0.75 -2.65
CA HIS A 9 5.59 -0.22 -3.74
C HIS A 9 4.19 0.15 -3.25
N SER A 10 3.72 1.35 -3.61
CA SER A 10 2.39 1.86 -3.26
C SER A 10 1.81 2.68 -4.41
N ASP A 11 0.50 2.97 -4.35
CA ASP A 11 -0.06 4.01 -5.20
C ASP A 11 0.54 5.39 -4.85
N ARG A 12 0.23 6.39 -5.67
CA ARG A 12 0.65 7.78 -5.41
C ARG A 12 -0.39 8.54 -4.58
N GLY A 13 -0.93 7.92 -3.54
CA GLY A 13 -1.79 8.56 -2.56
C GLY A 13 -1.06 9.63 -1.75
N SER A 14 -1.79 10.62 -1.24
CA SER A 14 -1.22 11.73 -0.45
C SER A 14 -0.48 11.25 0.80
N GLN A 15 -0.92 10.14 1.39
CA GLN A 15 -0.28 9.51 2.54
C GLN A 15 1.11 8.94 2.19
N TYR A 16 1.20 8.15 1.13
CA TYR A 16 2.45 7.49 0.71
C TYR A 16 3.43 8.45 0.02
N ALA A 17 2.90 9.52 -0.58
CA ALA A 17 3.70 10.61 -1.13
C ALA A 17 4.18 11.63 -0.07
N SER A 18 3.79 11.48 1.20
CA SER A 18 4.17 12.41 2.26
C SER A 18 5.63 12.26 2.71
N THR A 19 6.22 13.37 3.15
CA THR A 19 7.57 13.38 3.72
C THR A 19 7.67 12.57 5.00
N ASP A 20 6.60 12.53 5.78
CA ASP A 20 6.56 11.83 7.06
C ASP A 20 6.62 10.32 6.84
N PHE A 21 5.89 9.82 5.84
CA PHE A 21 5.95 8.41 5.46
C PHE A 21 7.34 8.00 4.97
N ALA A 22 7.97 8.83 4.14
CA ALA A 22 9.35 8.58 3.68
C ALA A 22 10.34 8.55 4.85
N ARG A 23 10.18 9.42 5.85
CA ARG A 23 10.99 9.43 7.08
C ARG A 23 10.79 8.18 7.93
N THR A 24 9.60 7.58 7.91
CA THR A 24 9.35 6.31 8.59
C THR A 24 10.02 5.13 7.88
N LEU A 25 10.07 5.12 6.54
CA LEU A 25 10.70 4.03 5.78
C LEU A 25 12.23 4.05 5.83
N ALA A 26 12.84 5.24 5.92
CA ALA A 26 14.30 5.41 5.95
C ALA A 26 15.03 4.59 7.05
N PRO A 27 14.65 4.65 8.34
CA PRO A 27 15.31 3.85 9.39
C PRO A 27 15.00 2.36 9.28
N LEU A 28 13.94 1.97 8.58
CA LEU A 28 13.61 0.57 8.31
C LEU A 28 14.46 0.00 7.16
N GLY A 29 14.92 0.83 6.23
CA GLY A 29 15.83 0.44 5.15
C GLY A 29 15.13 0.06 3.85
N PHE A 30 13.85 0.41 3.73
CA PHE A 30 13.07 0.23 2.52
C PHE A 30 13.34 1.32 1.49
N VAL A 31 13.27 0.95 0.22
CA VAL A 31 13.30 1.88 -0.92
C VAL A 31 11.85 2.16 -1.36
N PRO A 32 11.32 3.38 -1.22
CA PRO A 32 9.97 3.70 -1.65
C PRO A 32 9.86 3.70 -3.19
N SER A 33 8.78 3.11 -3.69
CA SER A 33 8.38 3.07 -5.09
C SER A 33 6.90 3.41 -5.18
N MET A 34 6.51 4.22 -6.17
CA MET A 34 5.12 4.64 -6.33
C MET A 34 4.66 4.50 -7.78
N SER A 35 3.39 4.15 -7.97
CA SER A 35 2.74 4.17 -9.28
C SER A 35 2.73 5.56 -9.90
N ARG A 36 2.60 5.66 -11.24
CA ARG A 36 2.47 6.95 -11.92
C ARG A 36 1.10 7.59 -11.65
N LYS A 37 1.05 8.92 -11.62
CA LYS A 37 -0.21 9.66 -11.52
C LYS A 37 -1.09 9.33 -12.74
N GLY A 38 -2.28 8.80 -12.52
CA GLY A 38 -3.21 8.42 -13.58
C GLY A 38 -3.01 7.02 -14.19
N ASN A 39 -2.12 6.19 -13.62
CA ASN A 39 -1.99 4.79 -14.04
C ASN A 39 -2.72 3.87 -13.05
N CYS A 40 -4.02 3.63 -13.28
CA CYS A 40 -4.83 2.74 -12.45
C CYS A 40 -4.39 1.27 -12.51
N TRP A 41 -3.66 0.88 -13.55
CA TRP A 41 -3.23 -0.51 -13.76
C TRP A 41 -2.15 -0.97 -12.77
N ASP A 42 -1.27 -0.05 -12.33
CA ASP A 42 -0.20 -0.38 -11.38
C ASP A 42 -0.76 -0.82 -10.02
N ASN A 43 -1.92 -0.27 -9.62
CA ASN A 43 -2.56 -0.57 -8.35
C ASN A 43 -3.71 -1.60 -8.46
N ALA A 44 -4.15 -1.93 -9.68
CA ALA A 44 -5.33 -2.75 -9.91
C ALA A 44 -5.27 -4.12 -9.22
N VAL A 45 -4.09 -4.73 -9.10
CA VAL A 45 -3.90 -6.02 -8.41
C VAL A 45 -4.15 -5.88 -6.90
N ALA A 46 -3.60 -4.85 -6.28
CA ALA A 46 -3.81 -4.58 -4.87
C ALA A 46 -5.29 -4.22 -4.60
N GLU A 47 -5.88 -3.36 -5.43
CA GLU A 47 -7.30 -3.01 -5.34
C GLU A 47 -8.22 -4.22 -5.47
N SER A 48 -7.94 -5.12 -6.42
CA SER A 48 -8.72 -6.36 -6.61
C SER A 48 -8.64 -7.25 -5.38
N PHE A 49 -7.44 -7.42 -4.81
CA PHE A 49 -7.26 -8.18 -3.58
C PHE A 49 -8.05 -7.58 -2.40
N PHE A 50 -7.97 -6.26 -2.20
CA PHE A 50 -8.71 -5.58 -1.13
C PHE A 50 -10.22 -5.59 -1.38
N ALA A 51 -10.67 -5.57 -2.63
CA ALA A 51 -12.08 -5.72 -2.97
C ALA A 51 -12.58 -7.11 -2.60
N THR A 52 -11.83 -8.17 -2.94
CA THR A 52 -12.15 -9.55 -2.53
C THR A 52 -12.20 -9.67 -1.01
N LEU A 53 -11.19 -9.18 -0.29
CA LEU A 53 -11.16 -9.21 1.16
C LEU A 53 -12.38 -8.50 1.79
N LYS A 54 -12.73 -7.32 1.29
CA LYS A 54 -13.90 -6.58 1.80
C LYS A 54 -15.20 -7.31 1.51
N ALA A 55 -15.32 -7.97 0.36
CA ALA A 55 -16.49 -8.78 0.05
C ALA A 55 -16.63 -9.96 1.03
N GLU A 56 -15.53 -10.69 1.29
CA GLU A 56 -15.52 -11.81 2.25
C GLU A 56 -15.81 -11.36 3.69
N GLU A 57 -15.23 -10.24 4.13
CA GLU A 57 -15.42 -9.68 5.47
C GLU A 57 -16.83 -9.11 5.66
N ALA A 58 -17.35 -8.35 4.67
CA ALA A 58 -18.69 -7.76 4.75
C ALA A 58 -19.82 -8.81 4.79
N THR A 59 -19.56 -10.03 4.31
CA THR A 59 -20.48 -11.17 4.46
C THR A 59 -20.47 -11.81 5.83
N ARG A 60 -19.57 -11.45 6.75
CA ARG A 60 -19.60 -11.92 8.13
C ARG A 60 -20.35 -10.91 9.00
N PRO A 61 -21.53 -11.26 9.56
CA PRO A 61 -22.15 -10.41 10.56
C PRO A 61 -21.18 -10.29 11.74
N TYR A 62 -20.87 -9.05 12.14
CA TYR A 62 -20.20 -8.80 13.41
C TYR A 62 -21.08 -9.43 14.49
N ALA A 63 -20.61 -10.52 15.10
CA ALA A 63 -21.30 -11.09 16.25
C ALA A 63 -21.25 -10.05 17.37
N SER A 64 -22.42 -9.46 17.66
CA SER A 64 -22.67 -8.57 18.79
C SER A 64 -22.55 -9.31 20.11
#